data_AF-A0A9D4VJ53-F1
#
_entry.id   AF-A0A9D4VJ53-F1
#
_cell.length_a   1.000
_cell.length_b   1.000
_cell.length_c   1.000
_cell.angle_alpha   90.00
_cell.angle_beta   90.00
_cell.angle_gamma   90.00
#
_symmetry.space_group_name_H-M   'P 1'
#
loop_
_entity.id
_entity.type
_entity.pdbx_description
1 polymer ?
#
loop_
_entity_poly.entity_id
_entity_poly.type
_entity_poly.pdbx_seq_one_letter_code
_entity_poly.pdbx_strand_id
1 'polypeptide(L)'
;MESILVLFMIFVVSTNSISVAASTSTNNSLCPVDMNYVLTVPWNPSTCHTQNKPLCCQTLLSLFGIALAQNLNKNSLFQLPNLSTSISCLQDFQTNLTSLSLQNDIVSSCFDPLQFVITPNICARIQSKQDWFSSVGPASLFNTSCKQDLSVSTNCDACVDQGLKVQEKLNQIDGNSSHSKDCFYFTILYIAGVVNQFGPENSGVMSCILELHLNSQVVSRKKSHHALVFGLIGASVAFMAIMFSLLAFYFWYTGWVKRKSTENFLSHADPTEQRSILRFRPNTGSIWFKFDELVKATDNFSLQNFIGRGGSGIVYKGILSDGTTVAVKRIEESDFQGDDEFYTEVEIISKLKHRNLVPLRGCCVVDENHKQEHRNRYLVYDYMPNGNLEDHLFPTMDNKEEKKLLTWAQRKNIILDVATGLVYLQFGVKPAIYHRDIKATNILLDAEMRARVADFGLAKESSESRSQLNTRVAGTYGYLAPEYALYGQNT
;
A
#
# COMPACT_ATOMS: atom_id res chain seq x y z
N MET A 1 -1.83 6.48 1.75
CA MET A 1 -1.12 7.05 2.91
C MET A 1 0.40 6.90 2.85
N GLU A 2 0.97 5.87 2.20
CA GLU A 2 2.45 5.78 2.06
C GLU A 2 3.05 6.71 0.98
N SER A 3 2.26 7.16 0.00
CA SER A 3 2.74 8.08 -1.05
C SER A 3 2.84 9.55 -0.61
N ILE A 4 2.30 9.92 0.57
CA ILE A 4 2.38 11.29 1.10
C ILE A 4 3.66 11.49 1.93
N LEU A 5 4.18 10.43 2.54
CA LEU A 5 5.45 10.44 3.28
C LEU A 5 6.66 10.82 2.40
N VAL A 6 6.59 10.53 1.10
CA VAL A 6 7.71 10.71 0.16
C VAL A 6 7.85 12.17 -0.30
N LEU A 7 6.77 12.97 -0.28
CA LEU A 7 6.80 14.36 -0.73
C LEU A 7 7.43 15.31 0.30
N PHE A 8 7.49 14.93 1.58
CA PHE A 8 8.16 15.70 2.64
C PHE A 8 9.63 15.29 2.90
N MET A 9 10.13 14.24 2.24
CA MET A 9 11.44 13.64 2.54
C MET A 9 12.65 14.29 1.83
N ILE A 10 12.46 15.37 1.05
CA ILE A 10 13.57 16.06 0.40
C ILE A 10 13.62 17.48 0.94
N PHE A 11 14.47 17.74 1.95
CA PHE A 11 15.33 18.93 2.07
C PHE A 11 15.99 19.00 3.46
N VAL A 12 17.13 18.34 3.62
CA VAL A 12 18.26 18.89 4.37
C VAL A 12 19.42 18.94 3.38
N VAL A 13 19.53 20.05 2.64
CA VAL A 13 20.71 20.31 1.81
C VAL A 13 21.63 21.22 2.60
N SER A 14 22.70 20.61 3.09
CA SER A 14 23.92 21.25 3.57
C SER A 14 24.44 22.28 2.57
N THR A 15 24.57 23.53 3.00
CA THR A 15 25.41 24.52 2.31
C THR A 15 26.26 25.30 3.29
N ASN A 16 27.49 25.59 2.84
CA ASN A 16 28.62 26.08 3.60
C ASN A 16 28.40 27.47 4.21
N SER A 17 29.03 27.66 5.37
CA SER A 17 29.17 28.92 6.10
C SER A 17 29.68 30.04 5.19
N ILE A 18 28.83 31.04 4.91
CA ILE A 18 29.27 32.36 4.48
C ILE A 18 28.74 33.36 5.49
N SER A 19 29.64 33.83 6.35
CA SER A 19 29.42 34.90 7.30
C SER A 19 29.27 36.23 6.57
N VAL A 20 28.05 36.76 6.50
CA VAL A 20 27.79 38.15 6.11
C VAL A 20 27.24 38.88 7.33
N ALA A 21 28.05 39.77 7.89
CA ALA A 21 27.63 40.68 8.95
C ALA A 21 26.59 41.66 8.38
N ALA A 22 25.37 41.63 8.91
CA ALA A 22 24.32 42.58 8.57
C ALA A 22 24.18 43.64 9.67
N SER A 23 24.44 44.88 9.27
CA SER A 23 24.26 46.10 10.04
C SER A 23 22.82 46.31 10.50
N THR A 24 22.67 46.67 11.77
CA THR A 24 21.43 47.00 12.47
C THR A 24 20.72 48.24 11.94
N SER A 25 19.47 48.09 11.48
CA SER A 25 18.46 49.15 11.48
C SER A 25 17.13 48.57 11.98
N THR A 26 16.87 48.72 13.28
CA THR A 26 15.69 48.24 14.00
C THR A 26 14.47 49.11 13.68
N ASN A 27 13.67 48.71 12.68
CA ASN A 27 12.24 48.97 12.70
C ASN A 27 11.60 47.75 13.38
N ASN A 28 11.17 47.88 14.64
CA ASN A 28 10.54 46.80 15.40
C ASN A 28 9.15 46.48 14.82
N SER A 29 9.12 45.73 13.74
CA SER A 29 7.91 45.09 13.22
C SER A 29 7.52 43.95 14.15
N LEU A 30 6.38 44.06 14.83
CA LEU A 30 5.84 43.01 15.69
C LEU A 30 5.30 41.82 14.87
N CYS A 31 5.31 40.63 15.46
CA CYS A 31 4.64 39.48 14.87
C CYS A 31 3.12 39.70 14.85
N PRO A 32 2.43 39.58 13.70
CA PRO A 32 0.99 39.83 13.60
C PRO A 32 0.12 38.67 14.12
N VAL A 33 0.75 37.63 14.66
CA VAL A 33 0.12 36.40 15.15
C VAL A 33 0.64 36.11 16.56
N ASP A 34 -0.26 35.73 17.46
CA ASP A 34 0.11 35.34 18.82
C ASP A 34 0.67 33.91 18.83
N MET A 35 1.90 33.74 19.33
CA MET A 35 2.58 32.45 19.41
C MET A 35 2.25 31.63 20.67
N ASN A 36 1.36 32.12 21.54
CA ASN A 36 0.93 31.40 22.74
C ASN A 36 0.30 30.02 22.44
N TYR A 37 -0.21 29.80 21.22
CA TYR A 37 -0.79 28.51 20.84
C TYR A 37 0.21 27.35 21.00
N VAL A 38 1.51 27.63 20.89
CA VAL A 38 2.60 26.66 21.11
C VAL A 38 2.49 25.97 22.47
N LEU A 39 1.95 26.67 23.47
CA LEU A 39 1.77 26.16 24.83
C LEU A 39 0.40 25.52 25.06
N THR A 40 -0.59 25.84 24.23
CA THR A 40 -1.99 25.44 24.46
C THR A 40 -2.42 24.25 23.61
N VAL A 41 -1.86 24.09 22.40
CA VAL A 41 -2.19 22.97 21.52
C VAL A 41 -1.50 21.68 21.97
N PRO A 42 -2.14 20.50 21.87
CA PRO A 42 -1.64 19.26 22.46
C PRO A 42 -0.58 18.57 21.57
N TRP A 43 0.43 19.28 21.09
CA TRP A 43 1.52 18.72 20.30
C TRP A 43 2.57 18.02 21.18
N ASN A 44 3.35 17.10 20.61
CA ASN A 44 4.36 16.35 21.35
C ASN A 44 5.78 16.94 21.21
N PRO A 45 6.37 17.57 22.24
CA PRO A 45 7.72 18.12 22.19
C PRO A 45 8.82 17.05 22.25
N SER A 46 8.51 15.79 22.60
CA SER A 46 9.51 14.71 22.76
C SER A 46 10.36 14.51 21.51
N THR A 47 9.77 14.71 20.33
CA THR A 47 10.45 14.60 19.03
C THR A 47 11.67 15.52 18.94
N CYS A 48 11.59 16.70 19.56
CA CYS A 48 12.66 17.71 19.58
C CYS A 48 13.65 17.57 20.74
N HIS A 49 13.41 16.64 21.66
CA HIS A 49 14.39 16.27 22.70
C HIS A 49 15.36 15.17 22.23
N THR A 50 15.04 14.47 21.14
CA THR A 50 15.89 13.42 20.56
C THR A 50 16.89 14.00 19.55
N GLN A 51 18.05 13.33 19.33
CA GLN A 51 19.09 13.78 18.39
C GLN A 51 18.68 13.78 16.90
N ASN A 52 17.42 13.48 16.56
CA ASN A 52 16.93 13.43 15.19
C ASN A 52 16.49 14.82 14.69
N LYS A 53 17.48 15.67 14.38
CA LYS A 53 17.28 17.07 13.96
C LYS A 53 16.28 17.25 12.79
N PRO A 54 16.32 16.43 11.71
CA PRO A 54 15.35 16.57 10.60
C PRO A 54 13.88 16.44 11.04
N LEU A 55 13.58 15.42 11.85
CA LEU A 55 12.21 15.15 12.31
C LEU A 55 11.69 16.25 13.26
N CYS A 56 12.58 16.80 14.09
CA CYS A 56 12.24 17.96 14.92
C CYS A 56 11.93 19.19 14.06
N CYS A 57 12.80 19.54 13.10
CA CYS A 57 12.56 20.70 12.24
C CYS A 57 11.26 20.58 11.45
N GLN A 58 10.90 19.38 10.98
CA GLN A 58 9.60 19.13 10.34
C GLN A 58 8.44 19.34 11.32
N THR A 59 8.54 18.82 12.55
CA THR A 59 7.50 19.02 13.58
C THR A 59 7.30 20.51 13.90
N LEU A 60 8.40 21.25 14.04
CA LEU A 60 8.36 22.69 14.28
C LEU A 60 7.80 23.46 13.08
N LEU A 61 8.04 22.98 11.85
CA LEU A 61 7.51 23.60 10.64
C LEU A 61 5.98 23.45 10.58
N SER A 62 5.48 22.25 10.86
CA SER A 62 4.04 21.99 11.01
C SER A 62 3.40 22.82 12.12
N LEU A 63 4.08 22.95 13.27
CA LEU A 63 3.60 23.77 14.38
C LEU A 63 3.56 25.26 13.99
N PHE A 64 4.61 25.78 13.36
CA PHE A 64 4.66 27.15 12.85
C PHE A 64 3.65 27.39 11.71
N GLY A 65 3.27 26.35 10.98
CA GLY A 65 2.19 26.37 9.99
C GLY A 65 0.84 26.82 10.57
N ILE A 66 0.58 26.58 11.87
CA ILE A 66 -0.59 27.13 12.57
C ILE A 66 -0.56 28.66 12.54
N ALA A 67 0.58 29.27 12.83
CA ALA A 67 0.73 30.73 12.81
C ALA A 67 0.52 31.29 11.40
N LEU A 68 1.06 30.65 10.35
CA LEU A 68 0.85 31.09 8.98
C LEU A 68 -0.61 30.93 8.54
N ALA A 69 -1.30 29.86 8.94
CA ALA A 69 -2.72 29.68 8.68
C ALA A 69 -3.58 30.75 9.40
N GLN A 70 -3.19 31.14 10.63
CA GLN A 70 -3.82 32.26 11.35
C GLN A 70 -3.55 33.61 10.67
N ASN A 71 -2.32 33.83 10.20
CA ASN A 71 -1.96 35.02 9.42
C ASN A 71 -2.79 35.10 8.14
N LEU A 72 -2.96 33.99 7.43
CA LEU A 72 -3.81 33.92 6.25
C LEU A 72 -5.27 34.22 6.63
N ASN A 73 -5.79 33.66 7.72
CA ASN A 73 -7.14 33.93 8.18
C ASN A 73 -7.36 35.42 8.49
N LYS A 74 -6.46 36.04 9.27
CA LYS A 74 -6.62 37.42 9.79
C LYS A 74 -6.17 38.50 8.81
N ASN A 75 -4.97 38.33 8.23
CA ASN A 75 -4.29 39.34 7.41
C ASN A 75 -4.36 39.04 5.91
N SER A 76 -4.97 37.91 5.52
CA SER A 76 -5.18 37.51 4.12
C SER A 76 -3.91 37.24 3.32
N LEU A 77 -2.76 37.06 3.98
CA LEU A 77 -1.46 36.75 3.36
C LEU A 77 -1.01 35.33 3.71
N PHE A 78 -0.50 34.58 2.73
CA PHE A 78 0.02 33.22 2.94
C PHE A 78 1.35 33.21 3.70
N GLN A 79 2.17 34.24 3.49
CA GLN A 79 3.48 34.40 4.10
C GLN A 79 3.59 35.78 4.78
N LEU A 80 4.67 35.99 5.52
CA LEU A 80 4.93 37.22 6.25
C LEU A 80 5.41 38.33 5.29
N PRO A 81 5.05 39.60 5.55
CA PRO A 81 5.24 40.67 4.58
C PRO A 81 6.70 41.07 4.34
N ASN A 82 7.58 40.86 5.33
CA ASN A 82 8.99 41.22 5.24
C ASN A 82 9.85 40.41 6.23
N LEU A 83 11.17 40.46 6.03
CA LEU A 83 12.16 39.76 6.85
C LEU A 83 12.11 40.16 8.33
N SER A 84 11.89 41.44 8.63
CA SER A 84 11.83 41.93 10.00
C SER A 84 10.65 41.31 10.77
N THR A 85 9.48 41.19 10.13
CA THR A 85 8.31 40.51 10.71
C THR A 85 8.57 39.01 10.92
N SER A 86 9.25 38.36 9.96
CA SER A 86 9.65 36.95 10.07
C SER A 86 10.58 36.71 11.25
N ILE A 87 11.60 37.55 11.42
CA ILE A 87 12.51 37.49 12.57
C ILE A 87 11.75 37.66 13.88
N SER A 88 10.85 38.65 13.99
CA SER A 88 10.05 38.86 15.21
C SER A 88 9.17 37.64 15.53
N CYS A 89 8.49 37.06 14.53
CA CYS A 89 7.67 35.87 14.74
C CYS A 89 8.48 34.65 15.18
N LEU A 90 9.66 34.44 14.59
CA LEU A 90 10.54 33.32 14.96
C LEU A 90 11.14 33.51 16.37
N GLN A 91 11.38 34.74 16.81
CA GLN A 91 11.79 35.04 18.18
C GLN A 91 10.68 34.75 19.19
N ASP A 92 9.44 35.17 18.90
CA ASP A 92 8.28 34.87 19.75
C ASP A 92 8.01 33.35 19.81
N PHE A 93 8.18 32.66 18.69
CA PHE A 93 8.09 31.20 18.59
C PHE A 93 9.16 30.50 19.42
N GLN A 94 10.43 30.89 19.29
CA GLN A 94 11.54 30.37 20.11
C GLN A 94 11.31 30.60 21.60
N THR A 95 10.77 31.76 21.98
CA THR A 95 10.47 32.09 23.38
C THR A 95 9.46 31.12 23.99
N ASN A 96 8.39 30.79 23.25
CA ASN A 96 7.40 29.80 23.68
C ASN A 96 7.96 28.36 23.67
N LEU A 97 8.83 27.99 22.73
CA LEU A 97 9.47 26.67 22.76
C LEU A 97 10.44 26.52 23.94
N THR A 98 11.12 27.59 24.30
CA THR A 98 12.06 27.61 25.43
C THR A 98 11.35 27.40 26.76
N SER A 99 10.12 27.91 26.92
CA SER A 99 9.32 27.67 28.13
C SER A 99 8.87 26.20 28.27
N LEU A 100 8.90 25.42 27.17
CA LEU A 100 8.74 23.97 27.16
C LEU A 100 10.06 23.20 27.36
N SER A 101 11.13 23.87 27.79
CA SER A 101 12.47 23.29 28.04
C SER A 101 13.18 22.75 26.78
N LEU A 102 12.88 23.29 25.60
CA LEU A 102 13.63 23.01 24.36
C LEU A 102 14.87 23.91 24.22
N GLN A 103 15.80 23.53 23.33
CA GLN A 103 17.05 24.27 23.10
C GLN A 103 16.80 25.70 22.58
N ASN A 104 17.60 26.66 23.06
CA ASN A 104 17.43 28.10 22.77
C ASN A 104 17.75 28.50 21.33
N ASP A 105 18.45 27.66 20.58
CA ASP A 105 18.87 27.88 19.19
C ASP A 105 18.10 26.99 18.20
N ILE A 106 17.10 26.22 18.67
CA ILE A 106 16.43 25.20 17.86
C ILE A 106 15.76 25.79 16.63
N VAL A 107 15.11 26.96 16.76
CA VAL A 107 14.46 27.67 15.67
C VAL A 107 15.49 28.15 14.64
N SER A 108 16.57 28.80 15.08
CA SER A 108 17.66 29.23 14.18
C SER A 108 18.42 28.07 13.55
N SER A 109 18.42 26.90 14.19
CA SER A 109 19.07 25.70 13.68
C SER A 109 18.24 24.99 12.60
N CYS A 110 16.93 25.22 12.60
CA CYS A 110 15.97 24.60 11.70
C CYS A 110 15.53 25.52 10.56
N PHE A 111 15.48 26.83 10.79
CA PHE A 111 14.80 27.76 9.90
C PHE A 111 15.66 28.96 9.47
N ASP A 112 15.67 29.21 8.16
CA ASP A 112 16.03 30.51 7.59
C ASP A 112 14.81 31.46 7.64
N PRO A 113 14.89 32.64 8.27
CA PRO A 113 13.78 33.60 8.30
C PRO A 113 13.26 34.03 6.92
N LEU A 114 14.08 33.98 5.86
CA LEU A 114 13.64 34.34 4.51
C LEU A 114 12.61 33.36 3.93
N GLN A 115 12.58 32.12 4.41
CA GLN A 115 11.66 31.09 3.88
C GLN A 115 10.18 31.41 4.14
N PHE A 116 9.89 32.25 5.15
CA PHE A 116 8.53 32.60 5.55
C PHE A 116 8.09 33.98 5.03
N VAL A 117 8.92 34.64 4.23
CA VAL A 117 8.65 35.99 3.69
C VAL A 117 8.10 35.87 2.28
N ILE A 118 7.15 36.73 1.93
CA ILE A 118 6.63 36.84 0.57
C ILE A 118 7.80 37.12 -0.40
N THR A 119 8.01 36.23 -1.37
CA THR A 119 9.00 36.41 -2.44
C THR A 119 8.34 36.36 -3.83
N PRO A 120 9.03 36.83 -4.88
CA PRO A 120 8.55 36.71 -6.26
C PRO A 120 8.43 35.25 -6.75
N ASN A 121 9.07 34.30 -6.06
CA ASN A 121 9.22 32.90 -6.47
C ASN A 121 8.33 31.95 -5.66
N ILE A 122 7.17 32.43 -5.19
CA ILE A 122 6.19 31.59 -4.48
C ILE A 122 5.27 30.87 -5.46
N CYS A 123 4.68 29.76 -5.01
CA CYS A 123 3.77 28.94 -5.79
C CYS A 123 2.71 29.76 -6.54
N ALA A 124 2.68 29.63 -7.87
CA ALA A 124 1.72 30.28 -8.76
C ALA A 124 1.59 31.80 -8.54
N ARG A 125 2.62 32.44 -7.94
CA ARG A 125 2.64 33.86 -7.52
C ARG A 125 1.49 34.25 -6.58
N ILE A 126 0.93 33.28 -5.84
CA ILE A 126 -0.20 33.51 -4.93
C ILE A 126 0.32 34.10 -3.62
N GLN A 127 0.07 35.39 -3.36
CA GLN A 127 0.50 36.04 -2.11
C GLN A 127 -0.64 36.11 -1.09
N SER A 128 -1.86 36.29 -1.58
CA SER A 128 -3.04 36.60 -0.78
C SER A 128 -4.22 35.66 -1.04
N LYS A 129 -5.23 35.72 -0.16
CA LYS A 129 -6.53 35.07 -0.39
C LYS A 129 -7.18 35.48 -1.71
N GLN A 130 -6.99 36.73 -2.14
CA GLN A 130 -7.55 37.23 -3.38
C GLN A 130 -6.87 36.58 -4.59
N ASP A 131 -5.54 36.45 -4.56
CA ASP A 131 -4.78 35.79 -5.62
C ASP A 131 -5.16 34.31 -5.73
N TRP A 132 -5.37 33.65 -4.58
CA TRP A 132 -5.88 32.29 -4.51
C TRP A 132 -7.26 32.18 -5.16
N PHE A 133 -8.18 33.07 -4.80
CA PHE A 133 -9.54 33.08 -5.37
C PHE A 133 -9.51 33.26 -6.88
N SER A 134 -8.66 34.17 -7.38
CA SER A 134 -8.50 34.43 -8.81
C SER A 134 -7.86 33.26 -9.57
N SER A 135 -6.96 32.51 -8.94
CA SER A 135 -6.19 31.44 -9.60
C SER A 135 -6.85 30.06 -9.50
N VAL A 136 -7.25 29.68 -8.29
CA VAL A 136 -7.79 28.35 -7.99
C VAL A 136 -9.32 28.36 -8.09
N GLY A 137 -9.96 29.46 -7.66
CA GLY A 137 -11.41 29.59 -7.56
C GLY A 137 -11.88 29.67 -6.10
N PRO A 138 -13.20 29.79 -5.87
CA PRO A 138 -13.77 29.88 -4.53
C PRO A 138 -13.49 28.65 -3.65
N ALA A 139 -13.54 28.85 -2.32
CA ALA A 139 -13.47 27.78 -1.32
C ALA A 139 -14.54 26.68 -1.52
N SER A 140 -15.55 26.91 -2.37
CA SER A 140 -16.56 25.92 -2.77
C SER A 140 -16.01 24.76 -3.60
N LEU A 141 -14.75 24.79 -4.04
CA LEU A 141 -14.07 23.61 -4.62
C LEU A 141 -13.79 22.51 -3.58
N PHE A 142 -13.65 22.86 -2.30
CA PHE A 142 -13.45 21.92 -1.19
C PHE A 142 -14.78 21.37 -0.62
N ASN A 143 -15.84 21.39 -1.42
CA ASN A 143 -17.23 21.31 -0.95
C ASN A 143 -17.47 20.12 -0.01
N THR A 144 -18.01 20.43 1.17
CA THR A 144 -18.31 19.54 2.32
C THR A 144 -17.16 18.76 2.97
N SER A 145 -16.13 18.30 2.27
CA SER A 145 -15.14 17.37 2.85
C SER A 145 -14.20 18.03 3.85
N CYS A 146 -13.65 19.21 3.52
CA CYS A 146 -12.67 19.89 4.38
C CYS A 146 -13.28 20.83 5.43
N LYS A 147 -14.58 21.12 5.34
CA LYS A 147 -15.27 22.04 6.26
C LYS A 147 -15.62 21.40 7.60
N GLN A 148 -15.78 20.07 7.61
CA GLN A 148 -16.22 19.29 8.76
C GLN A 148 -15.09 19.02 9.77
N ASP A 149 -15.42 18.30 10.84
CA ASP A 149 -14.43 17.88 11.83
C ASP A 149 -13.52 16.80 11.21
N LEU A 150 -12.24 17.13 11.10
CA LEU A 150 -11.21 16.27 10.50
C LEU A 150 -10.60 15.29 11.51
N SER A 151 -11.07 15.28 12.77
CA SER A 151 -10.72 14.21 13.72
C SER A 151 -11.35 12.87 13.33
N VAL A 152 -12.38 12.89 12.47
CA VAL A 152 -12.96 11.70 11.86
C VAL A 152 -12.15 11.29 10.64
N SER A 153 -11.56 10.08 10.66
CA SER A 153 -10.67 9.57 9.61
C SER A 153 -11.24 9.72 8.20
N THR A 154 -12.52 9.38 7.98
CA THR A 154 -13.14 9.45 6.66
C THR A 154 -13.24 10.87 6.11
N ASN A 155 -13.44 11.87 6.99
CA ASN A 155 -13.47 13.27 6.60
C ASN A 155 -12.07 13.79 6.29
N CYS A 156 -11.08 13.35 7.08
CA CYS A 156 -9.67 13.62 6.84
C CYS A 156 -9.23 13.12 5.46
N ASP A 157 -9.45 11.83 5.17
CA ASP A 157 -9.06 11.21 3.90
C ASP A 157 -9.70 11.92 2.71
N ALA A 158 -11.02 12.17 2.78
CA ALA A 158 -11.74 12.89 1.74
C ALA A 158 -11.26 14.34 1.57
N CYS A 159 -10.78 14.99 2.63
CA CYS A 159 -10.23 16.34 2.55
C CYS A 159 -8.82 16.35 1.93
N VAL A 160 -7.95 15.42 2.33
CA VAL A 160 -6.60 15.26 1.78
C VAL A 160 -6.65 14.97 0.28
N ASP A 161 -7.54 14.07 -0.17
CA ASP A 161 -7.74 13.75 -1.59
C ASP A 161 -8.13 14.99 -2.42
N GLN A 162 -8.95 15.88 -1.86
CA GLN A 162 -9.29 17.14 -2.53
C GLN A 162 -8.12 18.12 -2.52
N GLY A 163 -7.34 18.16 -1.44
CA GLY A 163 -6.10 18.94 -1.37
C GLY A 163 -5.10 18.55 -2.47
N LEU A 164 -4.92 17.25 -2.71
CA LEU A 164 -4.03 16.74 -3.76
C LEU A 164 -4.48 17.15 -5.17
N LYS A 165 -5.79 17.15 -5.45
CA LYS A 165 -6.33 17.64 -6.74
C LYS A 165 -6.07 19.13 -6.94
N VAL A 166 -6.22 19.93 -5.88
CA VAL A 166 -5.92 21.37 -5.93
C VAL A 166 -4.43 21.62 -6.12
N GLN A 167 -3.57 20.81 -5.50
CA GLN A 167 -2.12 20.85 -5.72
C GLN A 167 -1.76 20.61 -7.19
N GLU A 168 -2.36 19.60 -7.84
CA GLU A 168 -2.12 19.33 -9.26
C GLU A 168 -2.49 20.55 -10.12
N LYS A 169 -3.63 21.19 -9.83
CA LYS A 169 -4.04 22.42 -10.51
C LYS A 169 -3.06 23.57 -10.28
N LEU A 170 -2.58 23.77 -9.06
CA LEU A 170 -1.58 24.80 -8.73
C LEU A 170 -0.26 24.55 -9.47
N ASN A 171 0.20 23.30 -9.54
CA ASN A 171 1.41 22.94 -10.28
C ASN A 171 1.26 23.23 -11.79
N GLN A 172 0.07 23.01 -12.36
CA GLN A 172 -0.21 23.35 -13.76
C GLN A 172 -0.21 24.88 -13.99
N ILE A 173 -0.79 25.66 -13.07
CA ILE A 173 -0.79 27.13 -13.15
C ILE A 173 0.64 27.67 -13.01
N ASP A 174 1.42 27.09 -12.10
CA ASP A 174 2.80 27.51 -11.88
C ASP A 174 3.69 27.19 -13.09
N GLY A 175 3.44 26.09 -13.80
CA GLY A 175 4.20 25.72 -15.00
C GLY A 175 5.71 25.54 -14.73
N ASN A 176 6.08 25.25 -13.47
CA ASN A 176 7.46 25.23 -12.97
C ASN A 176 8.19 26.59 -13.08
N SER A 177 7.44 27.69 -13.16
CA SER A 177 7.97 29.05 -13.37
C SER A 177 8.45 29.72 -12.08
N SER A 178 7.92 29.34 -10.91
CA SER A 178 8.37 29.88 -9.63
C SER A 178 9.56 29.11 -9.04
N HIS A 179 9.89 27.93 -9.59
CA HIS A 179 10.77 26.94 -8.96
C HIS A 179 10.34 26.54 -7.52
N SER A 180 9.14 26.94 -7.07
CA SER A 180 8.60 26.63 -5.76
C SER A 180 8.16 25.17 -5.73
N LYS A 181 8.92 24.32 -5.03
CA LYS A 181 8.56 22.92 -4.82
C LYS A 181 7.39 22.73 -3.85
N ASP A 182 6.94 23.81 -3.20
CA ASP A 182 6.05 23.72 -2.03
C ASP A 182 4.61 24.20 -2.29
N CYS A 183 4.11 24.08 -3.53
CA CYS A 183 2.72 24.43 -3.85
C CYS A 183 1.67 23.72 -2.99
N PHE A 184 1.99 22.51 -2.50
CA PHE A 184 1.12 21.79 -1.57
C PHE A 184 0.95 22.49 -0.22
N TYR A 185 2.01 23.18 0.25
CA TYR A 185 1.98 23.88 1.53
C TYR A 185 0.95 25.01 1.53
N PHE A 186 0.77 25.69 0.41
CA PHE A 186 -0.27 26.72 0.26
C PHE A 186 -1.67 26.11 0.36
N THR A 187 -1.89 24.93 -0.21
CA THR A 187 -3.15 24.19 -0.05
C THR A 187 -3.44 23.86 1.42
N ILE A 188 -2.43 23.36 2.14
CA ILE A 188 -2.52 23.06 3.58
C ILE A 188 -2.93 24.32 4.38
N LEU A 189 -2.23 25.44 4.18
CA LEU A 189 -2.51 26.69 4.88
C LEU A 189 -3.91 27.23 4.56
N TYR A 190 -4.35 27.12 3.31
CA TYR A 190 -5.70 27.56 2.90
C TYR A 190 -6.79 26.68 3.54
N ILE A 191 -6.60 25.36 3.59
CA ILE A 191 -7.53 24.46 4.26
C ILE A 191 -7.64 24.79 5.75
N ALA A 192 -6.49 24.87 6.44
CA ALA A 192 -6.44 25.09 7.89
C ALA A 192 -6.92 26.49 8.30
N GLY A 193 -6.56 27.52 7.53
CA GLY A 193 -6.84 28.91 7.85
C GLY A 193 -8.15 29.46 7.28
N VAL A 194 -8.71 28.90 6.21
CA VAL A 194 -9.84 29.51 5.48
C VAL A 194 -11.02 28.56 5.29
N VAL A 195 -10.77 27.29 4.97
CA VAL A 195 -11.85 26.33 4.62
C VAL A 195 -12.44 25.65 5.84
N ASN A 196 -11.59 25.17 6.76
CA ASN A 196 -12.05 24.42 7.92
C ASN A 196 -12.69 25.35 8.96
N GLN A 197 -13.91 25.03 9.40
CA GLN A 197 -14.67 25.91 10.30
C GLN A 197 -14.16 25.91 11.75
N PHE A 198 -13.35 24.92 12.13
CA PHE A 198 -12.79 24.80 13.48
C PHE A 198 -11.41 25.47 13.61
N GLY A 199 -10.77 25.82 12.49
CA GLY A 199 -9.51 26.56 12.43
C GLY A 199 -8.26 25.70 12.66
N PRO A 200 -7.07 26.33 12.59
CA PRO A 200 -5.78 25.61 12.54
C PRO A 200 -5.34 25.01 13.89
N GLU A 201 -5.93 25.43 15.01
CA GLU A 201 -5.65 24.87 16.35
C GLU A 201 -6.53 23.65 16.69
N ASN A 202 -7.48 23.29 15.83
CA ASN A 202 -8.33 22.12 16.06
C ASN A 202 -7.49 20.83 15.93
N SER A 203 -7.69 19.87 16.85
CA SER A 203 -6.93 18.62 16.86
C SER A 203 -7.01 17.84 15.56
N GLY A 204 -8.17 17.80 14.91
CA GLY A 204 -8.36 17.15 13.62
C GLY A 204 -7.55 17.83 12.52
N VAL A 205 -7.55 19.16 12.46
CA VAL A 205 -6.77 19.92 11.46
C VAL A 205 -5.27 19.73 11.70
N MET A 206 -4.83 19.80 12.96
CA MET A 206 -3.43 19.60 13.33
C MET A 206 -2.93 18.21 12.95
N SER A 207 -3.66 17.15 13.30
CA SER A 207 -3.21 15.79 12.99
C SER A 207 -3.39 15.40 11.53
N CYS A 208 -4.47 15.84 10.88
CA CYS A 208 -4.82 15.44 9.51
C CYS A 208 -4.08 16.25 8.44
N ILE A 209 -4.10 17.58 8.57
CA ILE A 209 -3.69 18.50 7.49
C ILE A 209 -2.28 19.06 7.73
N LEU A 210 -1.93 19.33 8.99
CA LEU A 210 -0.60 19.79 9.38
C LEU A 210 0.34 18.63 9.78
N GLU A 211 -0.15 17.38 9.79
CA GLU A 211 0.59 16.16 10.15
C GLU A 211 1.30 16.24 11.52
N LEU A 212 0.74 17.02 12.45
CA LEU A 212 1.31 17.24 13.77
C LEU A 212 0.99 16.07 14.70
N HIS A 213 2.03 15.46 15.27
CA HIS A 213 1.87 14.39 16.26
C HIS A 213 1.35 14.96 17.58
N LEU A 214 0.13 14.57 17.96
CA LEU A 214 -0.52 15.03 19.18
C LEU A 214 -0.28 14.06 20.34
N ASN A 215 -0.25 14.59 21.56
CA ASN A 215 -0.17 13.80 22.78
C ASN A 215 -1.44 12.97 22.98
N SER A 216 -1.28 11.66 23.18
CA SER A 216 -2.36 10.67 23.29
C SER A 216 -3.31 10.85 24.48
N GLN A 217 -3.07 11.82 25.36
CA GLN A 217 -3.82 12.01 26.61
C GLN A 217 -5.01 12.98 26.54
N VAL A 218 -5.26 13.68 25.43
CA VAL A 218 -6.29 14.74 25.38
C VAL A 218 -7.54 14.37 24.55
N VAL A 219 -7.54 13.25 23.82
CA VAL A 219 -8.74 12.79 23.08
C VAL A 219 -9.70 12.03 24.00
N SER A 220 -10.20 12.69 25.06
CA SER A 220 -11.44 12.30 25.73
C SER A 220 -11.92 13.39 26.68
N ARG A 221 -12.94 14.15 26.27
CA ARG A 221 -13.98 14.66 27.20
C ARG A 221 -15.16 15.29 26.47
N LYS A 222 -16.24 14.52 26.35
CA LYS A 222 -17.59 14.96 26.74
C LYS A 222 -18.34 13.73 27.30
N LYS A 223 -18.59 13.72 28.61
CA LYS A 223 -19.35 12.66 29.29
C LYS A 223 -20.84 12.94 29.23
N SER A 224 -21.64 11.93 28.93
CA SER A 224 -23.04 11.82 29.36
C SER A 224 -23.41 10.34 29.55
N HIS A 225 -23.91 10.00 30.74
CA HIS A 225 -24.68 8.80 31.13
C HIS A 225 -24.24 7.37 30.71
N HIS A 226 -22.97 7.01 30.88
CA HIS A 226 -22.50 5.65 30.55
C HIS A 226 -22.22 4.70 31.74
N ALA A 227 -22.30 5.16 32.99
CA ALA A 227 -21.91 4.34 34.14
C ALA A 227 -22.78 3.07 34.34
N LEU A 228 -24.06 3.14 33.99
CA LEU A 228 -24.99 2.01 34.12
C LEU A 228 -24.89 1.02 32.94
N VAL A 229 -24.53 1.51 31.74
CA VAL A 229 -24.37 0.70 30.53
C VAL A 229 -23.05 -0.06 30.53
N PHE A 230 -21.95 0.57 31.00
CA PHE A 230 -20.65 -0.11 31.11
C PHE A 230 -20.61 -1.19 32.21
N GLY A 231 -21.44 -1.08 33.25
CA GLY A 231 -21.56 -2.14 34.26
C GLY A 231 -22.12 -3.45 33.70
N LEU A 232 -23.14 -3.35 32.83
CA LEU A 232 -23.79 -4.52 32.21
C LEU A 232 -22.95 -5.12 31.07
N ILE A 233 -22.27 -4.27 30.28
CA ILE A 233 -21.35 -4.72 29.22
C ILE A 233 -20.07 -5.32 29.80
N GLY A 234 -19.54 -4.76 30.89
CA GLY A 234 -18.36 -5.30 31.57
C GLY A 234 -18.59 -6.70 32.15
N ALA A 235 -19.75 -6.93 32.78
CA ALA A 235 -20.12 -8.24 33.31
C ALA A 235 -20.30 -9.29 32.21
N SER A 236 -20.87 -8.91 31.06
CA SER A 236 -21.08 -9.81 29.93
C SER A 236 -19.78 -10.12 29.17
N VAL A 237 -18.86 -9.16 29.04
CA VAL A 237 -17.51 -9.39 28.49
C VAL A 237 -16.69 -10.29 29.42
N ALA A 238 -16.76 -10.09 30.74
CA ALA A 238 -16.09 -10.97 31.70
C ALA A 238 -16.65 -12.40 31.64
N PHE A 239 -17.97 -12.55 31.55
CA PHE A 239 -18.60 -13.86 31.42
C PHE A 239 -18.24 -14.55 30.10
N MET A 240 -18.20 -13.80 28.99
CA MET A 240 -17.76 -14.29 27.68
C MET A 240 -16.28 -14.71 27.71
N ALA A 241 -15.40 -13.93 28.34
CA ALA A 241 -13.98 -14.26 28.48
C ALA A 241 -13.76 -15.50 29.35
N ILE A 242 -14.52 -15.66 30.44
CA ILE A 242 -14.50 -16.84 31.30
C ILE A 242 -15.01 -18.07 30.52
N MET A 243 -16.12 -17.94 29.79
CA MET A 243 -16.65 -19.00 28.94
C MET A 243 -15.67 -19.41 27.84
N PHE A 244 -15.00 -18.45 27.20
CA PHE A 244 -13.98 -18.71 26.18
C PHE A 244 -12.74 -19.39 26.78
N SER A 245 -12.36 -19.00 27.99
CA SER A 245 -11.24 -19.61 28.72
C SER A 245 -11.57 -21.04 29.16
N LEU A 246 -12.80 -21.30 29.61
CA LEU A 246 -13.28 -22.64 29.95
C LEU A 246 -13.41 -23.53 28.72
N LEU A 247 -13.85 -23.00 27.58
CA LEU A 247 -13.88 -23.73 26.31
C LEU A 247 -12.47 -24.02 25.80
N ALA A 248 -11.57 -23.04 25.84
CA ALA A 248 -10.16 -23.23 25.49
C ALA A 248 -9.51 -24.28 26.40
N PHE A 249 -9.81 -24.24 27.70
CA PHE A 249 -9.35 -25.25 28.65
C PHE A 249 -9.98 -26.63 28.38
N TYR A 250 -11.25 -26.71 28.03
CA TYR A 250 -11.92 -27.96 27.65
C TYR A 250 -11.33 -28.55 26.37
N PHE A 251 -11.08 -27.75 25.33
CA PHE A 251 -10.40 -28.19 24.10
C PHE A 251 -8.93 -28.56 24.37
N TRP A 252 -8.25 -27.83 25.25
CA TRP A 252 -6.90 -28.15 25.68
C TRP A 252 -6.87 -29.46 26.49
N TYR A 253 -7.79 -29.67 27.42
CA TYR A 253 -7.91 -30.86 28.25
C TYR A 253 -8.31 -32.09 27.42
N THR A 254 -9.32 -31.97 26.55
CA THR A 254 -9.69 -33.06 25.61
C THR A 254 -8.58 -33.36 24.61
N GLY A 255 -7.87 -32.34 24.13
CA GLY A 255 -6.67 -32.47 23.31
C GLY A 255 -5.48 -33.09 24.05
N TRP A 256 -5.32 -32.78 25.33
CA TRP A 256 -4.27 -33.32 26.21
C TRP A 256 -4.57 -34.79 26.59
N VAL A 257 -5.82 -35.13 26.88
CA VAL A 257 -6.27 -36.51 27.12
C VAL A 257 -6.13 -37.34 25.84
N LYS A 258 -6.43 -36.78 24.65
CA LYS A 258 -6.13 -37.42 23.36
C LYS A 258 -4.62 -37.59 23.14
N ARG A 259 -3.80 -36.56 23.44
CA ARG A 259 -2.32 -36.62 23.34
C ARG A 259 -1.72 -37.68 24.25
N LYS A 260 -2.22 -37.84 25.48
CA LYS A 260 -1.74 -38.86 26.43
C LYS A 260 -2.09 -40.29 25.98
N SER A 261 -3.17 -40.47 25.22
CA SER A 261 -3.49 -41.76 24.58
C SER A 261 -2.60 -42.04 23.36
N THR A 262 -2.07 -41.01 22.69
CA THR A 262 -1.17 -41.14 21.52
C THR A 262 0.31 -41.23 21.93
N GLU A 263 0.72 -40.61 23.05
CA GLU A 263 2.07 -40.72 23.60
C GLU A 263 2.41 -42.14 24.08
N ASN A 264 1.42 -42.89 24.58
CA ASN A 264 1.63 -44.30 24.96
C ASN A 264 1.73 -45.26 23.75
N PHE A 265 1.44 -44.78 22.52
CA PHE A 265 1.50 -45.59 21.29
C PHE A 265 2.73 -45.30 20.42
N LEU A 266 3.53 -44.27 20.74
CA LEU A 266 4.67 -43.80 19.95
C LEU A 266 5.99 -43.80 20.73
N SER A 267 6.16 -44.70 21.69
CA SER A 267 7.44 -44.93 22.36
C SER A 267 8.45 -45.75 21.51
N HIS A 268 8.14 -46.07 20.24
CA HIS A 268 8.97 -46.91 19.37
C HIS A 268 9.07 -46.37 17.92
N ALA A 269 9.62 -45.17 17.72
CA ALA A 269 10.14 -44.76 16.40
C ALA A 269 11.17 -43.60 16.51
N ASP A 270 12.17 -43.66 15.64
CA ASP A 270 13.48 -42.98 15.63
C ASP A 270 13.44 -41.44 15.33
N PRO A 271 14.30 -40.58 15.93
CA PRO A 271 14.09 -39.13 15.98
C PRO A 271 14.92 -38.28 14.99
N THR A 272 14.90 -38.59 13.69
CA THR A 272 15.63 -37.79 12.67
C THR A 272 14.78 -37.05 11.63
N GLU A 273 13.44 -37.07 11.72
CA GLU A 273 12.58 -36.44 10.70
C GLU A 273 11.58 -35.40 11.25
N GLN A 274 11.87 -34.77 12.39
CA GLN A 274 10.84 -34.07 13.17
C GLN A 274 10.68 -32.55 12.96
N ARG A 275 11.34 -31.88 12.01
CA ARG A 275 11.30 -30.39 11.94
C ARG A 275 10.79 -29.71 10.67
N SER A 276 10.32 -30.45 9.66
CA SER A 276 9.73 -29.85 8.43
C SER A 276 8.21 -30.03 8.28
N ILE A 277 7.51 -30.56 9.29
CA ILE A 277 6.11 -30.99 9.13
C ILE A 277 5.14 -30.25 10.07
N LEU A 278 4.96 -28.94 9.84
CA LEU A 278 3.79 -28.18 10.30
C LEU A 278 3.66 -26.94 9.38
N ARG A 279 2.66 -26.67 8.54
CA ARG A 279 1.37 -27.28 8.16
C ARG A 279 0.94 -26.61 6.85
N PHE A 280 0.78 -27.36 5.77
CA PHE A 280 -0.26 -27.21 4.75
C PHE A 280 -0.17 -28.47 3.89
N ARG A 281 -1.00 -29.48 4.19
CA ARG A 281 -1.34 -30.50 3.20
C ARG A 281 -2.59 -29.99 2.50
N PRO A 282 -2.53 -29.52 1.26
CA PRO A 282 -3.73 -29.39 0.45
C PRO A 282 -4.31 -30.80 0.29
N ASN A 283 -5.57 -31.00 0.67
CA ASN A 283 -6.28 -32.28 0.55
C ASN A 283 -6.65 -32.62 -0.92
N THR A 284 -5.78 -32.34 -1.88
CA THR A 284 -6.18 -32.17 -3.30
C THR A 284 -5.40 -33.01 -4.33
N GLY A 285 -4.45 -33.84 -3.91
CA GLY A 285 -3.71 -34.74 -4.83
C GLY A 285 -2.50 -34.11 -5.52
N SER A 286 -2.15 -32.86 -5.20
CA SER A 286 -0.89 -32.22 -5.63
C SER A 286 0.32 -32.73 -4.83
N ILE A 287 1.41 -33.02 -5.52
CA ILE A 287 2.66 -33.58 -4.98
C ILE A 287 3.53 -32.46 -4.39
N TRP A 288 4.13 -32.70 -3.23
CA TRP A 288 5.19 -31.85 -2.69
C TRP A 288 6.54 -32.38 -3.18
N PHE A 289 7.12 -31.70 -4.16
CA PHE A 289 8.41 -32.09 -4.73
C PHE A 289 9.55 -31.63 -3.83
N LYS A 290 10.60 -32.45 -3.73
CA LYS A 290 11.87 -32.00 -3.15
C LYS A 290 12.61 -31.12 -4.14
N PHE A 291 13.34 -30.12 -3.65
CA PHE A 291 14.10 -29.22 -4.53
C PHE A 291 15.08 -29.98 -5.43
N ASP A 292 15.79 -30.97 -4.86
CA ASP A 292 16.73 -31.82 -5.60
C ASP A 292 16.09 -32.59 -6.76
N GLU A 293 14.79 -32.93 -6.65
CA GLU A 293 14.05 -33.58 -7.73
C GLU A 293 13.84 -32.61 -8.89
N LEU A 294 13.52 -31.35 -8.59
CA LEU A 294 13.36 -30.30 -9.61
C LEU A 294 14.69 -29.92 -10.25
N VAL A 295 15.75 -29.83 -9.46
CA VAL A 295 17.13 -29.61 -9.96
C VAL A 295 17.50 -30.72 -10.94
N LYS A 296 17.29 -31.99 -10.59
CA LYS A 296 17.58 -33.12 -11.50
C LYS A 296 16.68 -33.09 -12.74
N ALA A 297 15.38 -32.84 -12.57
CA ALA A 297 14.42 -32.86 -13.67
C ALA A 297 14.69 -31.77 -14.71
N THR A 298 15.21 -30.61 -14.28
CA THR A 298 15.46 -29.44 -15.15
C THR A 298 16.91 -29.33 -15.61
N ASP A 299 17.74 -30.35 -15.35
CA ASP A 299 19.19 -30.31 -15.57
C ASP A 299 19.84 -29.06 -14.93
N ASN A 300 19.63 -28.92 -13.62
CA ASN A 300 20.05 -27.79 -12.82
C ASN A 300 19.56 -26.43 -13.36
N PHE A 301 18.28 -26.37 -13.75
CA PHE A 301 17.67 -25.18 -14.36
C PHE A 301 18.48 -24.65 -15.56
N SER A 302 19.01 -25.55 -16.39
CA SER A 302 19.81 -25.24 -17.57
C SER A 302 19.08 -24.31 -18.53
N LEU A 303 19.83 -23.41 -19.17
CA LEU A 303 19.32 -22.51 -20.22
C LEU A 303 18.73 -23.27 -21.41
N GLN A 304 19.17 -24.51 -21.67
CA GLN A 304 18.60 -25.35 -22.73
C GLN A 304 17.16 -25.78 -22.44
N ASN A 305 16.79 -25.80 -21.15
CA ASN A 305 15.45 -26.12 -20.69
C ASN A 305 14.60 -24.86 -20.46
N PHE A 306 15.12 -23.66 -20.71
CA PHE A 306 14.36 -22.43 -20.56
C PHE A 306 13.20 -22.38 -21.57
N ILE A 307 11.98 -22.14 -21.09
CA ILE A 307 10.79 -21.96 -21.92
C ILE A 307 10.47 -20.48 -22.09
N GLY A 308 10.53 -19.71 -21.00
CA GLY A 308 10.15 -18.30 -21.02
C GLY A 308 10.22 -17.64 -19.65
N ARG A 309 10.16 -16.31 -19.65
CA ARG A 309 10.08 -15.47 -18.45
C ARG A 309 8.95 -14.46 -18.62
N GLY A 310 8.10 -14.33 -17.61
CA GLY A 310 6.98 -13.39 -17.57
C GLY A 310 6.87 -12.70 -16.21
N GLY A 311 5.83 -11.89 -16.02
CA GLY A 311 5.58 -11.17 -14.75
C GLY A 311 5.44 -12.11 -13.54
N SER A 312 4.99 -13.35 -13.78
CA SER A 312 4.78 -14.38 -12.77
C SER A 312 6.02 -15.25 -12.49
N GLY A 313 7.17 -14.99 -13.15
CA GLY A 313 8.44 -15.69 -12.94
C GLY A 313 9.05 -16.37 -14.19
N ILE A 314 9.96 -17.32 -13.97
CA ILE A 314 10.70 -18.05 -15.02
C ILE A 314 10.20 -19.50 -15.13
N VAL A 315 10.04 -20.01 -16.34
CA VAL A 315 9.56 -21.37 -16.61
C VAL A 315 10.62 -22.20 -17.31
N TYR A 316 10.85 -23.41 -16.80
CA TYR A 316 11.76 -24.41 -17.35
C TYR A 316 11.02 -25.69 -17.74
N LYS A 317 11.45 -26.35 -18.81
CA LYS A 317 11.08 -27.72 -19.13
C LYS A 317 11.83 -28.67 -18.22
N GLY A 318 11.17 -29.74 -17.78
CA GLY A 318 11.82 -30.80 -17.02
C GLY A 318 11.29 -32.18 -17.37
N ILE A 319 12.06 -33.20 -17.00
CA ILE A 319 11.66 -34.61 -17.10
C ILE A 319 11.77 -35.21 -15.70
N LEU A 320 10.64 -35.57 -15.10
CA LEU A 320 10.61 -36.23 -13.79
C LEU A 320 11.21 -37.64 -13.87
N SER A 321 11.52 -38.24 -12.72
CA SER A 321 12.14 -39.58 -12.65
C SER A 321 11.29 -40.69 -13.27
N ASP A 322 9.98 -40.50 -13.38
CA ASP A 322 9.04 -41.42 -14.01
C ASP A 322 8.95 -41.22 -15.55
N GLY A 323 9.73 -40.30 -16.12
CA GLY A 323 9.72 -39.95 -17.54
C GLY A 323 8.68 -38.88 -17.92
N THR A 324 7.87 -38.41 -16.97
CA THR A 324 6.87 -37.37 -17.24
C THR A 324 7.55 -36.05 -17.60
N THR A 325 7.17 -35.46 -18.74
CA THR A 325 7.60 -34.11 -19.11
C THR A 325 6.74 -33.05 -18.40
N VAL A 326 7.38 -32.11 -17.73
CA VAL A 326 6.74 -31.07 -16.91
C VAL A 326 7.25 -29.67 -17.26
N ALA A 327 6.47 -28.66 -16.88
CA ALA A 327 6.89 -27.27 -16.83
C ALA A 327 7.07 -26.86 -15.36
N VAL A 328 8.27 -26.43 -15.00
CA VAL A 328 8.65 -25.96 -13.65
C VAL A 328 8.72 -24.43 -13.68
N LYS A 329 7.73 -23.78 -13.08
CA LYS A 329 7.64 -22.33 -12.93
C LYS A 329 8.29 -21.94 -11.60
N ARG A 330 9.43 -21.25 -11.65
CA ARG A 330 10.06 -20.57 -10.53
C ARG A 330 9.40 -19.21 -10.35
N ILE A 331 8.79 -18.97 -9.20
CA ILE A 331 8.23 -17.66 -8.85
C ILE A 331 9.40 -16.72 -8.51
N GLU A 332 9.47 -15.57 -9.17
CA GLU A 332 10.43 -14.51 -8.83
C GLU A 332 9.75 -13.54 -7.86
N GLU A 333 10.44 -13.20 -6.76
CA GLU A 333 9.96 -12.23 -5.77
C GLU A 333 9.94 -10.83 -6.42
N SER A 334 8.74 -10.28 -6.64
CA SER A 334 8.55 -8.84 -6.65
C SER A 334 8.12 -8.43 -5.24
N ASP A 335 8.64 -7.31 -4.74
CA ASP A 335 8.71 -6.92 -3.32
C ASP A 335 7.41 -7.04 -2.49
N PHE A 336 6.23 -7.25 -3.08
CA PHE A 336 4.96 -7.36 -2.35
C PHE A 336 3.89 -8.31 -2.93
N GLN A 337 4.15 -9.11 -3.98
CA GLN A 337 3.07 -9.82 -4.69
C GLN A 337 3.29 -11.32 -5.00
N GLY A 338 4.53 -11.80 -5.08
CA GLY A 338 4.82 -13.19 -5.45
C GLY A 338 4.29 -14.24 -4.46
N ASP A 339 4.22 -13.88 -3.17
CA ASP A 339 3.73 -14.74 -2.10
C ASP A 339 2.25 -15.08 -2.25
N ASP A 340 1.43 -14.04 -2.37
CA ASP A 340 -0.01 -14.17 -2.50
C ASP A 340 -0.38 -14.92 -3.78
N GLU A 341 0.32 -14.66 -4.90
CA GLU A 341 0.10 -15.36 -6.16
C GLU A 341 0.40 -16.86 -6.06
N PHE A 342 1.53 -17.23 -5.42
CA PHE A 342 1.88 -18.64 -5.22
C PHE A 342 0.83 -19.37 -4.36
N TYR A 343 0.46 -18.80 -3.21
CA TYR A 343 -0.51 -19.44 -2.31
C TYR A 343 -1.90 -19.51 -2.93
N THR A 344 -2.34 -18.45 -3.61
CA THR A 344 -3.60 -18.42 -4.36
C THR A 344 -3.61 -19.49 -5.44
N GLU A 345 -2.55 -19.57 -6.24
CA GLU A 345 -2.45 -20.54 -7.33
C GLU A 345 -2.52 -21.96 -6.77
N VAL A 346 -1.68 -22.33 -5.79
CA VAL A 346 -1.72 -23.66 -5.15
C VAL A 346 -3.09 -23.98 -4.54
N GLU A 347 -3.70 -23.03 -3.83
CA GLU A 347 -4.98 -23.25 -3.19
C GLU A 347 -6.11 -23.49 -4.20
N ILE A 348 -6.21 -22.65 -5.22
CA ILE A 348 -7.30 -22.69 -6.20
C ILE A 348 -7.07 -23.85 -7.16
N ILE A 349 -5.95 -23.87 -7.89
CA ILE A 349 -5.78 -24.81 -9.01
C ILE A 349 -5.69 -26.26 -8.54
N SER A 350 -5.21 -26.52 -7.32
CA SER A 350 -5.15 -27.89 -6.80
C SER A 350 -6.54 -28.49 -6.60
N LYS A 351 -7.56 -27.67 -6.32
CA LYS A 351 -8.96 -28.11 -6.18
C LYS A 351 -9.65 -28.33 -7.54
N LEU A 352 -9.03 -27.94 -8.65
CA LEU A 352 -9.63 -27.92 -9.98
C LEU A 352 -9.13 -29.08 -10.84
N LYS A 353 -10.06 -29.72 -11.54
CA LYS A 353 -9.72 -30.76 -12.53
C LYS A 353 -10.64 -30.66 -13.72
N HIS A 354 -10.11 -30.13 -14.82
CA HIS A 354 -10.86 -29.96 -16.06
C HIS A 354 -9.93 -30.05 -17.28
N ARG A 355 -10.43 -30.60 -18.38
CA ARG A 355 -9.63 -30.87 -19.60
C ARG A 355 -9.07 -29.61 -20.25
N ASN A 356 -9.75 -28.47 -20.07
CA ASN A 356 -9.36 -27.16 -20.62
C ASN A 356 -8.66 -26.26 -19.59
N LEU A 357 -8.15 -26.81 -18.50
CA LEU A 357 -7.28 -26.12 -17.56
C LEU A 357 -5.93 -26.84 -17.53
N VAL A 358 -4.84 -26.10 -17.35
CA VAL A 358 -3.50 -26.70 -17.23
C VAL A 358 -3.39 -27.41 -15.88
N PRO A 359 -3.12 -28.72 -15.83
CA PRO A 359 -3.04 -29.45 -14.57
C PRO A 359 -1.81 -29.06 -13.75
N LEU A 360 -2.03 -28.63 -12.50
CA LEU A 360 -0.97 -28.51 -11.51
C LEU A 360 -0.68 -29.90 -10.92
N ARG A 361 0.55 -30.36 -11.10
CA ARG A 361 1.03 -31.60 -10.48
C ARG A 361 1.43 -31.41 -9.04
N GLY A 362 2.02 -30.27 -8.71
CA GLY A 362 2.61 -30.07 -7.40
C GLY A 362 3.36 -28.76 -7.23
N CYS A 363 3.97 -28.61 -6.07
CA CYS A 363 4.77 -27.44 -5.74
C CYS A 363 6.01 -27.84 -4.94
N CYS A 364 6.97 -26.93 -4.86
CA CYS A 364 8.15 -27.02 -4.01
C CYS A 364 8.39 -25.66 -3.36
N VAL A 365 8.72 -25.66 -2.06
CA VAL A 365 9.08 -24.47 -1.31
C VAL A 365 10.39 -24.75 -0.61
N VAL A 366 11.39 -23.90 -0.84
CA VAL A 366 12.71 -23.99 -0.20
C VAL A 366 12.84 -22.83 0.77
N ASP A 367 13.02 -23.14 2.06
CA ASP A 367 13.31 -22.16 3.09
C ASP A 367 14.82 -22.21 3.35
N GLU A 368 15.57 -21.36 2.65
CA GLU A 368 17.04 -21.45 2.71
C GLU A 368 17.61 -20.82 3.99
N ASN A 369 16.88 -19.99 4.76
CA ASN A 369 17.51 -19.22 5.84
C ASN A 369 16.62 -18.79 7.03
N HIS A 370 15.41 -19.34 7.22
CA HIS A 370 14.50 -18.93 8.32
C HIS A 370 14.12 -17.44 8.36
N LYS A 371 14.52 -16.66 7.35
CA LYS A 371 14.04 -15.30 7.08
C LYS A 371 12.92 -15.41 6.07
N GLN A 372 11.75 -14.88 6.40
CA GLN A 372 10.55 -14.98 5.56
C GLN A 372 10.72 -14.36 4.17
N GLU A 373 11.73 -13.52 3.98
CA GLU A 373 11.95 -12.68 2.79
C GLU A 373 12.63 -13.37 1.61
N HIS A 374 13.10 -14.62 1.72
CA HIS A 374 13.77 -15.33 0.62
C HIS A 374 13.36 -16.79 0.54
N ARG A 375 12.11 -17.05 0.11
CA ARG A 375 11.62 -18.42 -0.10
C ARG A 375 11.50 -18.69 -1.59
N ASN A 376 12.44 -19.46 -2.12
CA ASN A 376 12.37 -19.96 -3.49
C ASN A 376 11.15 -20.89 -3.61
N ARG A 377 10.24 -20.55 -4.53
CA ARG A 377 8.97 -21.23 -4.74
C ARG A 377 8.84 -21.71 -6.16
N TYR A 378 8.34 -22.93 -6.31
CA TYR A 378 8.21 -23.59 -7.59
C TYR A 378 6.84 -24.24 -7.74
N LEU A 379 6.26 -24.10 -8.92
CA LEU A 379 5.04 -24.78 -9.34
C LEU A 379 5.36 -25.73 -10.49
N VAL A 380 4.79 -26.94 -10.44
CA VAL A 380 5.04 -28.00 -11.42
C VAL A 380 3.75 -28.31 -12.15
N TYR A 381 3.72 -28.08 -13.46
CA TYR A 381 2.59 -28.33 -14.35
C TYR A 381 2.89 -29.41 -15.38
N ASP A 382 1.84 -29.96 -15.98
CA ASP A 382 1.99 -30.68 -17.25
C ASP A 382 2.60 -29.77 -18.32
N TYR A 383 3.58 -30.30 -19.07
CA TYR A 383 4.18 -29.57 -20.18
C TYR A 383 3.24 -29.49 -21.38
N MET A 384 3.10 -28.28 -21.95
CA MET A 384 2.25 -28.01 -23.10
C MET A 384 3.13 -27.86 -24.36
N PRO A 385 3.24 -28.90 -25.21
CA PRO A 385 4.26 -28.95 -26.26
C PRO A 385 4.06 -27.91 -27.37
N ASN A 386 2.83 -27.44 -27.59
CA ASN A 386 2.56 -26.44 -28.62
C ASN A 386 2.71 -25.01 -28.10
N GLY A 387 3.03 -24.78 -26.82
CA GLY A 387 3.29 -23.45 -26.25
C GLY A 387 2.02 -22.62 -26.04
N ASN A 388 2.18 -21.30 -25.91
CA ASN A 388 1.06 -20.37 -25.70
C ASN A 388 0.41 -19.96 -27.03
N LEU A 389 -0.82 -19.45 -26.98
CA LEU A 389 -1.60 -19.06 -28.16
C LEU A 389 -1.05 -17.81 -28.85
N GLU A 390 -0.41 -16.89 -28.12
CA GLU A 390 0.13 -15.64 -28.66
C GLU A 390 1.15 -15.92 -29.76
N ASP A 391 2.07 -16.87 -29.54
CA ASP A 391 3.09 -17.27 -30.52
C ASP A 391 2.51 -17.79 -31.84
N HIS A 392 1.30 -18.36 -31.80
CA HIS A 392 0.60 -18.85 -33.00
C HIS A 392 -0.23 -17.77 -33.70
N LEU A 393 -0.61 -16.71 -32.98
CA LEU A 393 -1.34 -15.57 -33.52
C LEU A 393 -0.39 -14.53 -34.11
N PHE A 394 0.75 -14.32 -33.46
CA PHE A 394 1.75 -13.30 -33.79
C PHE A 394 3.16 -13.90 -33.82
N PRO A 395 3.45 -14.82 -34.76
CA PRO A 395 4.77 -15.42 -34.87
C PRO A 395 5.84 -14.34 -35.16
N THR A 396 6.91 -14.36 -34.37
CA THR A 396 8.11 -13.54 -34.57
C THR A 396 9.00 -14.17 -35.64
N MET A 397 10.05 -13.47 -36.09
CA MET A 397 10.99 -14.03 -37.06
C MET A 397 11.70 -15.27 -36.53
N ASP A 398 11.93 -15.35 -35.22
CA ASP A 398 12.70 -16.42 -34.58
C ASP A 398 11.91 -17.73 -34.41
N ASN A 399 10.56 -17.67 -34.37
CA ASN A 399 9.70 -18.84 -34.16
C ASN A 399 8.79 -19.17 -35.37
N LYS A 400 8.97 -18.47 -36.49
CA LYS A 400 8.12 -18.57 -37.69
C LYS A 400 8.11 -19.94 -38.36
N GLU A 401 9.23 -20.67 -38.29
CA GLU A 401 9.35 -22.02 -38.87
C GLU A 401 8.78 -23.11 -37.94
N GLU A 402 8.80 -22.87 -36.62
CA GLU A 402 8.31 -23.82 -35.62
C GLU A 402 6.81 -23.70 -35.35
N LYS A 403 6.25 -22.47 -35.40
CA LYS A 403 4.85 -22.20 -35.05
C LYS A 403 4.03 -21.93 -36.31
N LYS A 404 3.32 -22.96 -36.78
CA LYS A 404 2.41 -22.84 -37.93
C LYS A 404 1.21 -21.97 -37.59
N LEU A 405 0.82 -21.11 -38.53
CA LEU A 405 -0.40 -20.30 -38.42
C LEU A 405 -1.64 -21.19 -38.22
N LEU A 406 -2.49 -20.80 -37.28
CA LEU A 406 -3.72 -21.52 -36.97
C LEU A 406 -4.74 -21.40 -38.10
N THR A 407 -5.23 -22.54 -38.56
CA THR A 407 -6.42 -22.62 -39.42
C THR A 407 -7.66 -22.14 -38.69
N TRP A 408 -8.69 -21.74 -39.44
CA TRP A 408 -9.96 -21.33 -38.83
C TRP A 408 -10.60 -22.41 -37.95
N ALA A 409 -10.54 -23.67 -38.38
CA ALA A 409 -11.06 -24.79 -37.60
C ALA A 409 -10.34 -24.93 -36.25
N GLN A 410 -9.01 -24.78 -36.23
CA GLN A 410 -8.24 -24.78 -34.99
C GLN A 410 -8.61 -23.60 -34.10
N ARG A 411 -8.70 -22.37 -34.65
CA ARG A 411 -9.13 -21.18 -33.90
C ARG A 411 -10.50 -21.37 -33.26
N LYS A 412 -11.47 -21.92 -34.01
CA LYS A 412 -12.80 -22.23 -33.50
C LYS A 412 -12.74 -23.22 -32.34
N ASN A 413 -11.95 -24.30 -32.47
CA ASN A 413 -11.79 -25.28 -31.39
C ASN A 413 -11.16 -24.66 -30.14
N ILE A 414 -10.14 -23.80 -30.32
CA ILE A 414 -9.49 -23.07 -29.23
C ILE A 414 -10.48 -22.16 -28.50
N ILE A 415 -11.31 -21.39 -29.23
CA ILE A 415 -12.34 -20.54 -28.64
C ILE A 415 -13.32 -21.37 -27.79
N LEU A 416 -13.78 -22.51 -28.33
CA LEU A 416 -14.70 -23.42 -27.62
C LEU A 416 -14.07 -24.02 -26.36
N ASP A 417 -12.81 -24.44 -26.45
CA ASP A 417 -12.05 -24.98 -25.33
C ASP A 417 -11.87 -23.94 -24.21
N VAL A 418 -11.46 -22.71 -24.54
CA VAL A 418 -11.32 -21.62 -23.57
C VAL A 418 -12.68 -21.30 -22.92
N ALA A 419 -13.74 -21.16 -23.72
CA ALA A 419 -15.08 -20.90 -23.20
C ALA A 419 -15.57 -22.02 -22.26
N THR A 420 -15.28 -23.27 -22.59
CA THR A 420 -15.65 -24.43 -21.76
C THR A 420 -14.90 -24.42 -20.43
N GLY A 421 -13.61 -24.08 -20.45
CA GLY A 421 -12.82 -23.88 -19.23
C GLY A 421 -13.38 -22.78 -18.34
N LEU A 422 -13.74 -21.63 -18.92
CA LEU A 422 -14.31 -20.50 -18.18
C LEU A 422 -15.69 -20.82 -17.59
N VAL A 423 -16.56 -21.50 -18.35
CA VAL A 423 -17.87 -21.95 -17.86
C VAL A 423 -17.71 -22.90 -16.69
N TYR A 424 -16.74 -23.82 -16.75
CA TYR A 424 -16.43 -24.71 -15.63
C TYR A 424 -16.02 -23.93 -14.38
N LEU A 425 -15.16 -22.91 -14.50
CA LEU A 425 -14.73 -22.09 -13.36
C LEU A 425 -15.89 -21.27 -12.75
N GLN A 426 -16.77 -20.73 -13.58
CA GLN A 426 -17.84 -19.85 -13.10
C GLN A 426 -19.07 -20.60 -12.59
N PHE A 427 -19.43 -21.72 -13.23
CA PHE A 427 -20.69 -22.41 -12.98
C PHE A 427 -20.51 -23.88 -12.58
N GLY A 428 -19.36 -24.49 -12.89
CA GLY A 428 -19.07 -25.90 -12.62
C GLY A 428 -18.46 -26.17 -11.25
N VAL A 429 -17.99 -25.14 -10.54
CA VAL A 429 -17.38 -25.23 -9.20
C VAL A 429 -18.03 -24.24 -8.24
N LYS A 430 -18.03 -24.58 -6.95
CA LYS A 430 -18.56 -23.73 -5.87
C LYS A 430 -17.54 -23.60 -4.73
N PRO A 431 -17.20 -22.38 -4.30
CA PRO A 431 -17.61 -21.08 -4.86
C PRO A 431 -17.11 -20.90 -6.32
N ALA A 432 -17.75 -19.99 -7.06
CA ALA A 432 -17.34 -19.70 -8.44
C ALA A 432 -15.93 -19.09 -8.45
N ILE A 433 -15.13 -19.40 -9.46
CA ILE A 433 -13.75 -18.93 -9.57
C ILE A 433 -13.61 -17.98 -10.77
N TYR A 434 -13.06 -16.81 -10.51
CA TYR A 434 -12.73 -15.81 -11.52
C TYR A 434 -11.23 -15.81 -11.77
N HIS A 435 -10.82 -16.11 -13.01
CA HIS A 435 -9.40 -16.22 -13.38
C HIS A 435 -8.65 -14.87 -13.32
N ARG A 436 -9.31 -13.78 -13.72
CA ARG A 436 -8.81 -12.38 -13.72
C ARG A 436 -7.64 -12.05 -14.66
N ASP A 437 -6.94 -13.04 -15.22
CA ASP A 437 -5.87 -12.80 -16.20
C ASP A 437 -5.99 -13.65 -17.48
N ILE A 438 -7.14 -13.56 -18.16
CA ILE A 438 -7.35 -14.24 -19.44
C ILE A 438 -6.73 -13.42 -20.57
N LYS A 439 -5.70 -13.98 -21.21
CA LYS A 439 -4.96 -13.41 -22.35
C LYS A 439 -4.30 -14.50 -23.17
N ALA A 440 -3.84 -14.19 -24.38
CA ALA A 440 -3.30 -15.18 -25.31
C ALA A 440 -2.05 -15.91 -24.75
N THR A 441 -1.21 -15.24 -23.96
CA THR A 441 -0.04 -15.85 -23.29
C THR A 441 -0.41 -16.86 -22.20
N ASN A 442 -1.61 -16.75 -21.62
CA ASN A 442 -2.13 -17.66 -20.59
C ASN A 442 -3.02 -18.78 -21.16
N ILE A 443 -3.17 -18.87 -22.48
CA ILE A 443 -3.83 -19.98 -23.15
C ILE A 443 -2.75 -20.89 -23.75
N LEU A 444 -2.53 -22.05 -23.15
CA LEU A 444 -1.55 -23.03 -23.62
C LEU A 444 -2.21 -24.10 -24.51
N LEU A 445 -1.42 -24.68 -25.41
CA LEU A 445 -1.86 -25.68 -26.37
C LEU A 445 -1.19 -27.03 -26.08
N ASP A 446 -2.00 -28.05 -25.84
CA ASP A 446 -1.51 -29.43 -25.66
C ASP A 446 -1.13 -30.08 -26.99
N ALA A 447 -0.70 -31.36 -26.97
CA ALA A 447 -0.21 -32.08 -28.13
C ALA A 447 -1.25 -32.15 -29.27
N GLU A 448 -2.54 -32.18 -28.95
CA GLU A 448 -3.65 -32.23 -29.89
C GLU A 448 -4.16 -30.85 -30.32
N MET A 449 -3.42 -29.78 -30.02
CA MET A 449 -3.80 -28.38 -30.28
C MET A 449 -5.11 -27.98 -29.56
N ARG A 450 -5.40 -28.59 -28.41
CA ARG A 450 -6.52 -28.19 -27.54
C ARG A 450 -6.07 -27.10 -26.58
N ALA A 451 -6.97 -26.16 -26.33
CA ALA A 451 -6.65 -25.02 -25.47
C ALA A 451 -6.85 -25.36 -23.98
N ARG A 452 -5.88 -24.91 -23.18
CA ARG A 452 -5.88 -25.03 -21.72
C ARG A 452 -5.53 -23.70 -21.08
N VAL A 453 -6.40 -23.23 -20.19
CA VAL A 453 -6.20 -21.99 -19.44
C VAL A 453 -5.15 -22.24 -18.35
N ALA A 454 -4.18 -21.34 -18.23
CA ALA A 454 -3.06 -21.39 -17.30
C ALA A 454 -2.92 -20.09 -16.50
N ASP A 455 -2.04 -20.10 -15.50
CA ASP A 455 -1.66 -18.97 -14.64
C ASP A 455 -2.79 -18.44 -13.74
N PHE A 456 -3.02 -19.15 -12.63
CA PHE A 456 -4.08 -18.86 -11.67
C PHE A 456 -3.62 -17.95 -10.52
N GLY A 457 -2.45 -17.32 -10.62
CA GLY A 457 -1.90 -16.47 -9.56
C GLY A 457 -2.82 -15.30 -9.16
N LEU A 458 -3.60 -14.76 -10.10
CA LEU A 458 -4.55 -13.68 -9.84
C LEU A 458 -6.00 -14.15 -9.61
N ALA A 459 -6.24 -15.46 -9.63
CA ALA A 459 -7.58 -16.01 -9.53
C ALA A 459 -8.23 -15.72 -8.17
N LYS A 460 -9.56 -15.71 -8.14
CA LYS A 460 -10.31 -15.40 -6.92
C LYS A 460 -11.64 -16.15 -6.85
N GLU A 461 -11.93 -16.70 -5.67
CA GLU A 461 -13.22 -17.29 -5.36
C GLU A 461 -14.30 -16.21 -5.11
N SER A 462 -15.53 -16.48 -5.52
CA SER A 462 -16.70 -15.64 -5.28
C SER A 462 -17.09 -15.65 -3.79
N SER A 463 -17.38 -14.50 -3.19
CA SER A 463 -17.96 -14.45 -1.85
C SER A 463 -19.43 -14.85 -1.86
N GLU A 464 -19.86 -15.78 -0.99
CA GLU A 464 -21.25 -16.31 -0.92
C GLU A 464 -22.35 -15.23 -0.72
N SER A 465 -22.00 -13.99 -0.37
CA SER A 465 -22.94 -12.93 -0.01
C SER A 465 -23.02 -11.74 -0.99
N ARG A 466 -22.23 -11.70 -2.07
CA ARG A 466 -22.25 -10.60 -3.05
C ARG A 466 -21.98 -11.08 -4.47
N SER A 467 -22.77 -10.63 -5.42
CA SER A 467 -22.55 -10.78 -6.87
C SER A 467 -21.37 -9.97 -7.41
N GLN A 468 -20.71 -9.17 -6.56
CA GLN A 468 -19.63 -8.27 -6.95
C GLN A 468 -18.38 -8.54 -6.11
N LEU A 469 -17.26 -8.83 -6.78
CA LEU A 469 -15.95 -8.94 -6.15
C LEU A 469 -15.31 -7.55 -6.05
N ASN A 470 -15.47 -6.88 -4.89
CA ASN A 470 -14.71 -5.67 -4.58
C ASN A 470 -13.27 -6.06 -4.27
N THR A 471 -12.38 -5.91 -5.26
CA THR A 471 -10.98 -6.35 -5.14
C THR A 471 -10.07 -5.31 -5.77
N ARG A 472 -8.79 -5.24 -5.32
CA ARG A 472 -7.77 -4.46 -6.01
C ARG A 472 -7.76 -4.87 -7.49
N VAL A 473 -7.78 -3.89 -8.39
CA VAL A 473 -7.70 -4.13 -9.84
C VAL A 473 -6.41 -4.90 -10.13
N ALA A 474 -6.54 -6.07 -10.77
CA ALA A 474 -5.41 -6.88 -11.21
C ALA A 474 -5.72 -7.56 -12.54
N GLY A 475 -4.70 -7.81 -13.34
CA GLY A 475 -4.80 -8.38 -14.68
C GLY A 475 -4.02 -7.55 -15.69
N THR A 476 -4.05 -7.97 -16.94
CA THR A 476 -3.22 -7.36 -17.99
C THR A 476 -3.92 -6.20 -18.69
N TYR A 477 -3.24 -5.06 -18.82
CA TYR A 477 -3.75 -3.90 -19.57
C TYR A 477 -4.14 -4.29 -21.01
N GLY A 478 -5.28 -3.79 -21.47
CA GLY A 478 -5.88 -4.18 -22.76
C GLY A 478 -6.83 -5.38 -22.69
N TYR A 479 -6.76 -6.19 -21.62
CA TYR A 479 -7.69 -7.30 -21.35
C TYR A 479 -8.67 -7.01 -20.21
N LEU A 480 -8.42 -5.96 -19.41
CA LEU A 480 -9.29 -5.55 -18.32
C LEU A 480 -10.63 -5.01 -18.84
N ALA A 481 -11.73 -5.48 -18.24
CA ALA A 481 -13.04 -4.91 -18.47
C ALA A 481 -13.09 -3.45 -17.96
N PRO A 482 -13.73 -2.52 -18.68
CA PRO A 482 -13.71 -1.10 -18.34
C PRO A 482 -14.33 -0.81 -16.97
N GLU A 483 -15.41 -1.47 -16.61
CA GLU A 483 -16.04 -1.38 -15.29
C GLU A 483 -15.11 -1.85 -14.16
N TYR A 484 -14.31 -2.89 -14.42
CA TYR A 484 -13.36 -3.40 -13.45
C TYR A 484 -12.16 -2.46 -13.30
N ALA A 485 -11.65 -1.92 -14.41
CA ALA A 485 -10.55 -0.96 -14.41
C ALA A 485 -10.91 0.36 -13.71
N LEU A 486 -12.13 0.85 -13.89
CA LEU A 486 -12.59 2.14 -13.35
C LEU A 486 -13.08 2.05 -11.90
N TYR A 487 -13.78 0.97 -11.54
CA TYR A 487 -14.51 0.89 -10.28
C TYR A 487 -14.03 -0.23 -9.35
N GLY A 488 -13.12 -1.10 -9.78
CA GLY A 488 -12.68 -2.27 -9.01
C GLY A 488 -13.77 -3.32 -8.80
N GLN A 489 -14.84 -3.26 -9.59
CA GLN A 489 -16.00 -4.17 -9.54
C GLN A 489 -15.95 -5.13 -10.71
N ASN A 490 -15.87 -6.43 -10.42
CA ASN A 490 -16.03 -7.48 -11.41
C ASN A 490 -17.46 -8.02 -11.26
N THR A 491 -18.31 -7.80 -12.28
CA THR A 491 -19.74 -8.19 -12.28
C THR A 491 -19.97 -9.63 -12.65
#